data_AF-A0A1B9LZ13-F1
#
_entry.id   AF-A0A1B9LZ13-F1
#
_cell.length_a   1.000
_cell.length_b   1.000
_cell.length_c   1.000
_cell.angle_alpha   90.00
_cell.angle_beta   90.00
_cell.angle_gamma   90.00
#
_symmetry.space_group_name_H-M   'P 1'
#
loop_
_entity.id
_entity.type
_entity.pdbx_description
1 polymer ?
#
loop_
_entity_poly.entity_id
_entity_poly.type
_entity_poly.pdbx_seq_one_letter_code
_entity_poly.pdbx_strand_id
1 'polypeptide(L)'
;MVYSTGGYVNAQSFCQNLGNDYRVPNINDYTNANGNDWTGGIPARNSEWYQRSLSYQDASGNWIGGLFNEWGWTSNGTNNSINAYPESDWDFYNVWAYQPHNDMQYYVSALGGGVYFNYPSVFDIRAACVTP
;
A
#
# COMPACT_ATOMS: atom_id res chain seq x y z
N MET A 1 15.59 1.43 -1.21
CA MET A 1 16.00 0.61 -2.37
C MET A 1 14.75 -0.02 -2.98
N VAL A 2 14.18 0.55 -4.04
CA VAL A 2 12.98 0.05 -4.73
C VAL A 2 13.40 -0.63 -6.04
N TYR A 3 13.18 -1.94 -6.16
CA TYR A 3 13.45 -2.70 -7.39
C TYR A 3 12.21 -2.73 -8.30
N SER A 4 12.44 -2.63 -9.62
CA SER A 4 11.42 -2.95 -10.63
C SER A 4 11.19 -4.45 -10.61
N THR A 5 10.15 -4.88 -9.92
CA THR A 5 9.76 -6.29 -9.79
C THR A 5 8.40 -6.42 -10.46
N GLY A 6 8.42 -6.90 -11.70
CA GLY A 6 7.22 -7.02 -12.52
C GLY A 6 6.16 -7.92 -11.89
N GLY A 7 4.91 -7.49 -11.81
CA GLY A 7 3.83 -8.32 -11.30
C GLY A 7 3.94 -8.71 -9.81
N TYR A 8 2.80 -9.07 -9.23
CA TYR A 8 2.66 -9.38 -7.81
C TYR A 8 3.56 -10.54 -7.35
N VAL A 9 3.70 -11.60 -8.16
CA VAL A 9 4.52 -12.77 -7.80
C VAL A 9 5.99 -12.40 -7.60
N ASN A 10 6.53 -11.48 -8.40
CA ASN A 10 7.91 -11.03 -8.21
C ASN A 10 8.02 -10.09 -7.01
N ALA A 11 7.01 -9.25 -6.73
CA ALA A 11 6.99 -8.44 -5.53
C ALA A 11 6.99 -9.32 -4.26
N GLN A 12 6.20 -10.40 -4.26
CA GLN A 12 6.19 -11.39 -3.19
C GLN A 12 7.55 -12.06 -3.02
N SER A 13 8.14 -12.55 -4.11
CA SER A 13 9.45 -13.19 -4.09
C SER A 13 10.54 -12.23 -3.62
N PHE A 14 10.48 -10.97 -4.06
CA PHE A 14 11.42 -9.92 -3.66
C PHE A 14 11.39 -9.69 -2.15
N CYS A 15 10.20 -9.48 -1.56
CA CYS A 15 10.10 -9.27 -0.12
C CYS A 15 10.58 -10.48 0.68
N GLN A 16 10.19 -11.70 0.28
CA GLN A 16 10.62 -12.92 0.97
C GLN A 16 12.15 -13.11 0.94
N ASN A 17 12.80 -12.74 -0.16
CA ASN A 17 14.24 -12.85 -0.32
C ASN A 17 15.04 -11.85 0.54
N LEU A 18 14.41 -10.83 1.13
CA LEU A 18 15.06 -9.96 2.11
C LEU A 18 15.33 -10.68 3.44
N GLY A 19 14.74 -11.85 3.67
CA GLY A 19 14.84 -12.60 4.93
C GLY A 19 14.00 -11.97 6.04
N ASN A 20 14.23 -12.36 7.30
CA ASN A 20 13.63 -11.75 8.50
C ASN A 20 12.11 -11.54 8.41
N ASP A 21 11.38 -12.50 7.84
CA ASP A 21 9.91 -12.46 7.71
C ASP A 21 9.36 -11.26 6.94
N TYR A 22 10.18 -10.61 6.11
CA TYR A 22 9.72 -9.59 5.18
C TYR A 22 8.65 -10.15 4.24
N ARG A 23 7.55 -9.41 4.11
CA ARG A 23 6.40 -9.77 3.29
C ARG A 23 5.87 -8.57 2.52
N VAL A 24 5.04 -8.85 1.51
CA VAL A 24 4.18 -7.82 0.93
C VAL A 24 3.22 -7.34 2.03
N PRO A 25 3.07 -6.02 2.24
CA PRO A 25 2.19 -5.48 3.26
C PRO A 25 0.72 -5.79 2.98
N ASN A 26 -0.06 -5.90 4.04
CA ASN A 26 -1.52 -5.90 3.96
C ASN A 26 -1.99 -4.50 3.56
N ILE A 27 -3.21 -4.37 3.04
CA ILE A 27 -3.81 -3.06 2.76
C ILE A 27 -3.78 -2.17 4.02
N ASN A 28 -4.07 -2.74 5.20
CA ASN A 28 -4.04 -2.00 6.46
C ASN A 28 -2.66 -1.51 6.87
N ASP A 29 -1.56 -2.16 6.45
CA ASP A 29 -0.20 -1.66 6.71
C ASP A 29 0.08 -0.36 5.96
N TYR A 30 -0.71 -0.07 4.91
CA TYR A 30 -0.60 1.14 4.10
C TYR A 30 -1.61 2.22 4.48
N THR A 31 -2.87 1.87 4.70
CA THR A 31 -3.96 2.85 4.70
C THR A 31 -5.12 2.47 5.60
N ASN A 32 -5.91 3.47 5.98
CA ASN A 32 -7.21 3.32 6.62
C ASN A 32 -8.39 3.60 5.68
N ALA A 33 -8.15 3.73 4.38
CA ALA A 33 -9.16 3.94 3.36
C ALA A 33 -10.00 2.67 3.08
N ASN A 34 -11.19 2.88 2.52
CA ASN A 34 -12.00 1.85 1.87
C ASN A 34 -11.99 2.10 0.36
N GLY A 35 -12.66 1.26 -0.44
CA GLY A 35 -12.85 1.50 -1.88
C GLY A 35 -12.56 0.26 -2.71
N ASN A 36 -13.08 0.23 -3.95
CA ASN A 36 -12.91 -0.89 -4.88
C ASN A 36 -13.17 -2.27 -4.19
N ASP A 37 -14.34 -2.39 -3.58
CA ASP A 37 -14.82 -3.56 -2.83
C ASP A 37 -14.06 -3.89 -1.52
N TRP A 38 -13.05 -3.10 -1.16
CA TRP A 38 -12.38 -3.20 0.12
C TRP A 38 -13.11 -2.39 1.20
N THR A 39 -13.42 -3.05 2.33
CA THR A 39 -14.12 -2.47 3.49
C THR A 39 -13.36 -2.61 4.81
N GLY A 40 -12.07 -2.97 4.76
CA GLY A 40 -11.26 -3.20 5.96
C GLY A 40 -10.58 -1.94 6.53
N GLY A 41 -10.89 -0.76 6.01
CA GLY A 41 -10.48 0.54 6.55
C GLY A 41 -11.42 1.04 7.65
N ILE A 42 -11.59 2.37 7.76
CA ILE A 42 -12.45 2.96 8.79
C ILE A 42 -13.91 2.52 8.58
N PRO A 43 -14.57 1.94 9.60
CA PRO A 43 -15.97 1.52 9.50
C PRO A 43 -16.92 2.66 9.13
N ALA A 44 -17.99 2.31 8.41
CA ALA A 44 -19.05 3.22 7.98
C ALA A 44 -18.56 4.44 7.16
N ARG A 45 -17.39 4.33 6.51
CA ARG A 45 -16.92 5.33 5.55
C ARG A 45 -16.84 4.75 4.15
N ASN A 46 -17.37 5.51 3.19
CA ASN A 46 -17.19 5.22 1.76
C ASN A 46 -16.25 6.27 1.16
N SER A 47 -14.96 6.17 1.50
CA SER A 47 -13.93 7.09 1.00
C SER A 47 -12.74 6.30 0.50
N GLU A 48 -12.38 6.59 -0.75
CA GLU A 48 -11.22 6.03 -1.46
C GLU A 48 -9.89 6.64 -1.00
N TRP A 49 -9.90 7.53 0.00
CA TRP A 49 -8.72 8.24 0.46
C TRP A 49 -8.51 8.00 1.95
N TYR A 50 -7.24 7.93 2.36
CA TYR A 50 -6.90 7.85 3.77
C TYR A 50 -7.42 9.07 4.52
N GLN A 51 -7.49 8.92 5.83
CA GLN A 51 -7.85 9.98 6.75
C GLN A 51 -6.69 10.16 7.71
N ARG A 52 -6.28 11.41 7.95
CA ARG A 52 -5.21 11.74 8.90
C ARG A 52 -5.70 11.46 10.32
N SER A 53 -5.54 10.23 10.75
CA SER A 53 -5.88 9.73 12.08
C SER A 53 -4.83 8.75 12.55
N LEU A 54 -4.70 8.62 13.88
CA LEU A 54 -3.86 7.61 14.49
C LEU A 54 -4.37 6.22 14.11
N SER A 55 -3.44 5.31 13.85
CA SER A 55 -3.76 3.89 13.67
C SER A 55 -4.24 3.30 14.98
N TYR A 56 -5.23 2.41 14.92
CA TYR A 56 -5.84 1.79 16.09
C TYR A 56 -6.22 0.35 15.80
N GLN A 57 -6.43 -0.46 16.83
CA GLN A 57 -6.98 -1.81 16.67
C GLN A 57 -8.50 -1.78 16.82
N ASP A 58 -9.20 -2.45 15.92
CA ASP A 58 -10.62 -2.70 16.07
C ASP A 58 -10.91 -3.72 17.19
N ALA A 59 -12.18 -3.96 17.48
CA ALA A 59 -12.59 -4.90 18.52
C ALA A 59 -12.18 -6.37 18.24
N SER A 60 -11.81 -6.69 17.01
CA SER A 60 -11.33 -8.02 16.59
C SER A 60 -9.80 -8.11 16.60
N GLY A 61 -9.10 -7.04 16.98
CA GLY A 61 -7.64 -6.97 17.02
C GLY A 61 -6.98 -6.60 15.68
N ASN A 62 -7.76 -6.22 14.66
CA ASN A 62 -7.19 -5.81 13.37
C ASN A 62 -6.70 -4.37 13.44
N TRP A 63 -5.51 -4.11 12.94
CA TRP A 63 -5.02 -2.75 12.76
C TRP A 63 -5.80 -2.01 11.67
N ILE A 64 -6.30 -0.82 12.00
CA ILE A 64 -6.93 0.14 11.10
C ILE A 64 -6.03 1.35 11.01
N GLY A 65 -5.29 1.45 9.91
CA GLY A 65 -4.30 2.48 9.68
C GLY A 65 -2.90 1.92 9.52
N GLY A 66 -2.09 2.66 8.78
CA GLY A 66 -0.76 2.33 8.34
C GLY A 66 -0.04 3.57 7.79
N LEU A 67 0.95 3.31 6.93
CA LEU A 67 1.95 4.30 6.54
C LEU A 67 1.35 5.63 6.01
N PHE A 68 0.36 5.58 5.12
CA PHE A 68 -0.12 6.78 4.42
C PHE A 68 -1.06 7.64 5.28
N ASN A 69 -1.87 7.09 6.17
CA ASN A 69 -2.64 7.94 7.10
C ASN A 69 -1.75 8.63 8.12
N GLU A 70 -0.62 8.03 8.49
CA GLU A 70 0.32 8.60 9.48
C GLU A 70 1.32 9.58 8.86
N TRP A 71 1.81 9.28 7.66
CA TRP A 71 2.89 10.05 7.01
C TRP A 71 2.43 10.85 5.78
N GLY A 72 1.23 10.57 5.27
CA GLY A 72 0.64 11.30 4.17
C GLY A 72 1.18 10.79 2.85
N TRP A 73 1.43 11.70 1.91
CA TRP A 73 2.07 11.33 0.65
C TRP A 73 3.53 11.01 0.93
N THR A 74 3.96 9.79 0.65
CA THR A 74 5.34 9.35 0.90
C THR A 74 6.25 9.56 -0.29
N SER A 75 5.71 9.92 -1.46
CA SER A 75 6.48 9.97 -2.69
C SER A 75 7.50 11.12 -2.72
N ASN A 76 8.66 10.84 -3.33
CA ASN A 76 9.65 11.84 -3.72
C ASN A 76 9.08 12.85 -4.74
N GLY A 77 8.07 12.42 -5.50
CA GLY A 77 7.39 13.21 -6.50
C GLY A 77 8.03 13.06 -7.88
N THR A 78 7.25 13.33 -8.92
CA THR A 78 7.77 13.54 -10.27
C THR A 78 7.08 14.77 -10.86
N ASN A 79 7.87 15.58 -11.57
CA ASN A 79 7.49 16.68 -12.47
C ASN A 79 6.07 17.28 -12.25
N ASN A 80 5.94 18.12 -11.21
CA ASN A 80 4.77 18.95 -10.84
C ASN A 80 3.76 18.39 -9.81
N SER A 81 4.08 17.30 -9.10
CA SER A 81 3.29 16.84 -7.94
C SER A 81 4.04 17.08 -6.62
N ILE A 82 3.34 17.26 -5.50
CA ILE A 82 3.89 17.60 -4.18
C ILE A 82 5.03 16.64 -3.77
N ASN A 83 6.24 17.19 -3.61
CA ASN A 83 7.41 16.48 -3.09
C ASN A 83 7.37 16.48 -1.56
N ALA A 84 6.53 15.63 -0.97
CA ALA A 84 6.42 15.54 0.48
C ALA A 84 7.72 15.03 1.14
N TYR A 85 8.41 14.09 0.47
CA TYR A 85 9.69 13.53 0.92
C TYR A 85 10.72 13.47 -0.23
N PRO A 86 11.38 14.61 -0.58
CA PRO A 86 12.24 14.77 -1.76
C PRO A 86 13.49 13.87 -1.83
N GLU A 87 13.83 13.19 -0.75
CA GLU A 87 14.98 12.28 -0.67
C GLU A 87 14.55 10.83 -0.45
N SER A 88 13.24 10.56 -0.44
CA SER A 88 12.75 9.19 -0.30
C SER A 88 13.03 8.39 -1.56
N ASP A 89 13.23 7.08 -1.37
CA ASP A 89 13.26 6.10 -2.46
C ASP A 89 11.85 5.78 -3.00
N TRP A 90 10.81 6.51 -2.57
CA TRP A 90 9.44 6.31 -3.02
C TRP A 90 9.18 7.13 -4.30
N ASP A 91 9.74 6.66 -5.40
CA ASP A 91 9.65 7.27 -6.73
C ASP A 91 8.43 6.80 -7.56
N PHE A 92 7.57 5.98 -6.96
CA PHE A 92 6.37 5.43 -7.61
C PHE A 92 5.11 5.67 -6.77
N TYR A 93 3.96 5.63 -7.45
CA TYR A 93 2.68 5.94 -6.84
C TYR A 93 1.87 4.73 -6.43
N ASN A 94 2.21 3.52 -6.87
CA ASN A 94 1.41 2.32 -6.63
C ASN A 94 2.28 1.19 -6.08
N VAL A 95 1.83 0.57 -4.99
CA VAL A 95 2.51 -0.56 -4.34
C VAL A 95 1.56 -1.72 -4.13
N TRP A 96 2.01 -2.93 -4.43
CA TRP A 96 1.19 -4.14 -4.25
C TRP A 96 0.82 -4.35 -2.78
N ALA A 97 -0.40 -4.82 -2.54
CA ALA A 97 -0.86 -5.28 -1.24
C ALA A 97 -1.07 -6.80 -1.26
N TYR A 98 -1.07 -7.43 -0.09
CA TYR A 98 -1.15 -8.89 0.03
C TYR A 98 -2.54 -9.46 -0.34
N GLN A 99 -3.61 -8.73 -0.08
CA GLN A 99 -4.99 -9.19 -0.26
C GLN A 99 -5.31 -9.45 -1.75
N PRO A 100 -5.82 -10.64 -2.11
CA PRO A 100 -6.30 -10.90 -3.47
C PRO A 100 -7.69 -10.29 -3.70
N HIS A 101 -8.06 -10.09 -4.96
CA HIS A 101 -9.41 -9.72 -5.39
C HIS A 101 -9.79 -10.56 -6.62
N ASN A 102 -10.52 -11.65 -6.44
CA ASN A 102 -10.82 -12.61 -7.52
C ASN A 102 -9.54 -13.12 -8.21
N ASP A 103 -9.41 -12.92 -9.52
CA ASP A 103 -8.22 -13.20 -10.34
C ASP A 103 -7.21 -12.05 -10.39
N MET A 104 -7.49 -10.98 -9.66
CA MET A 104 -6.68 -9.77 -9.53
C MET A 104 -6.04 -9.67 -8.15
N GLN A 105 -5.20 -8.66 -7.99
CA GLN A 105 -4.47 -8.36 -6.76
C GLN A 105 -4.70 -6.91 -6.35
N TYR A 106 -4.92 -6.67 -5.05
CA TYR A 106 -4.99 -5.31 -4.53
C TYR A 106 -3.63 -4.61 -4.56
N TYR A 107 -3.66 -3.29 -4.76
CA TYR A 107 -2.54 -2.37 -4.59
C TYR A 107 -3.05 -1.09 -3.92
N VAL A 108 -2.13 -0.34 -3.31
CA VAL A 108 -2.44 0.93 -2.65
C VAL A 108 -1.65 2.06 -3.29
N SER A 109 -2.32 3.19 -3.49
CA SER A 109 -1.68 4.40 -3.99
C SER A 109 -0.97 5.17 -2.88
N ALA A 110 0.30 5.49 -3.06
CA ALA A 110 1.07 6.37 -2.17
C ALA A 110 0.63 7.84 -2.23
N LEU A 111 -0.22 8.23 -3.20
CA LEU A 111 -0.75 9.60 -3.38
C LEU A 111 -2.09 9.82 -2.66
N GLY A 112 -2.30 9.20 -1.50
CA GLY A 112 -3.57 9.33 -0.79
C GLY A 112 -4.10 8.05 -0.17
N GLY A 113 -3.35 6.95 -0.24
CA GLY A 113 -3.71 5.67 0.37
C GLY A 113 -4.94 5.01 -0.24
N GLY A 114 -5.25 5.32 -1.50
CA GLY A 114 -6.40 4.72 -2.17
C GLY A 114 -6.17 3.25 -2.52
N VAL A 115 -7.21 2.45 -2.34
CA VAL A 115 -7.17 0.98 -2.52
C VAL A 115 -7.77 0.63 -3.88
N TYR A 116 -7.03 -0.11 -4.69
CA TYR A 116 -7.41 -0.49 -6.06
C TYR A 116 -6.97 -1.92 -6.34
N PHE A 117 -7.41 -2.52 -7.44
CA PHE A 117 -6.96 -3.84 -7.86
C PHE A 117 -6.60 -3.87 -9.35
N ASN A 118 -5.71 -4.78 -9.73
CA ASN A 118 -5.33 -5.01 -11.13
C ASN A 118 -4.87 -6.46 -11.34
N TYR A 119 -4.69 -6.88 -12.59
CA TYR A 119 -4.11 -8.19 -12.89
C TYR A 119 -2.71 -8.30 -12.27
N PRO A 120 -2.38 -9.43 -11.64
CA PRO A 120 -1.10 -9.62 -10.96
C PRO A 120 0.10 -9.63 -11.91
N SER A 121 -0.12 -9.63 -13.23
CA SER A 121 0.93 -9.54 -14.26
C SER A 121 1.35 -8.12 -14.59
N VAL A 122 0.71 -7.09 -14.03
CA VAL A 122 1.01 -5.68 -14.32
C VAL A 122 2.37 -5.26 -13.76
N PHE A 123 3.15 -4.50 -14.54
CA PHE A 123 4.57 -4.22 -14.27
C PHE A 123 4.86 -2.82 -13.69
N ASP A 124 3.88 -1.91 -13.68
CA ASP A 124 4.05 -0.53 -13.20
C ASP A 124 3.71 -0.34 -11.71
N ILE A 125 3.33 -1.42 -11.02
CA ILE A 125 3.09 -1.46 -9.57
C ILE A 125 4.31 -2.09 -8.88
N ARG A 126 4.82 -1.43 -7.84
CA ARG A 126 6.08 -1.79 -7.19
C ARG A 126 5.90 -2.65 -5.95
N ALA A 127 6.97 -3.30 -5.55
CA ALA A 127 7.07 -3.91 -4.23
C ALA A 127 7.42 -2.85 -3.17
N ALA A 128 6.67 -2.85 -2.08
CA ALA A 128 7.13 -2.42 -0.78
C ALA A 128 7.06 -3.61 0.16
N CYS A 129 7.91 -3.65 1.18
CA CYS A 129 8.04 -4.79 2.08
C CYS A 129 7.95 -4.33 3.53
N VAL A 130 7.31 -5.13 4.37
CA VAL A 130 7.18 -4.91 5.82
C VAL A 130 7.59 -6.16 6.57
N THR A 131 8.15 -5.99 7.77
CA THR A 131 8.38 -7.05 8.74
C THR A 131 7.37 -6.89 9.89
N PRO A 132 6.88 -7.98 10.51
CA PRO A 132 6.03 -7.91 11.70
C PRO A 132 6.64 -7.11 12.85
#